data_AF-A0A017SYU9-F1
#
_entry.id   AF-A0A017SYU9-F1
#
_cell.length_a   1.000
_cell.length_b   1.000
_cell.length_c   1.000
_cell.angle_alpha   90.00
_cell.angle_beta   90.00
_cell.angle_gamma   90.00
#
_symmetry.space_group_name_H-M   'P 1'
#
loop_
_entity.id
_entity.type
_entity.pdbx_description
1 polymer ?
#
loop_
_entity_poly.entity_id
_entity_poly.type
_entity_poly.pdbx_seq_one_letter_code
_entity_poly.pdbx_strand_id
1 'polypeptide(L)'
;MRIHELFCAASLLVGTLFFSGASRANPNYFEYKTNYPPVGNNGEINGSLGAGTARSFVASGLMGAKFFGNANVAGQEGALLNACKSITPANSTWPERCSFGQFQTVLNDTFGQNWFAKSYSPSQQSIAINAQLNALRIYQSPSLVPIYGQADHWATVYEMRVDLNMGEALVYVKFYDGGPEVLPGTPAGEQESDGGWNYYEDGVGQASGATWKTTFYKVLTSVGTSDPYYNKYLVAYDPPSKSPQLLAMDTERIQSMSTTLVPFPGIVAATERMDAGLAEARVWDAIFLAGIDDDPLFWSALEKGTAGEAREIHGYKPSGEVWDYFLVPILINDGEVSAMVQLAKSDGALEQIWIPSKPLPFLGISRQEAFARAAEMLLPDETLAGGELTWDPALNDAHCRSPLLPYYQFDIHGKEGELRGGVIVALDDGVARGVKALTPQREISAGW
;
A
#
# COMPACT_ATOMS: atom_id res chain seq x y z
N MET A 1 -30.58 19.01 -66.34
CA MET A 1 -29.55 18.28 -67.09
C MET A 1 -28.20 18.89 -66.71
N ARG A 2 -27.32 18.12 -66.04
CA ARG A 2 -25.82 18.14 -66.01
C ARG A 2 -25.12 19.51 -66.16
N ILE A 3 -24.06 19.92 -65.43
CA ILE A 3 -22.92 19.24 -64.79
C ILE A 3 -22.07 20.32 -64.05
N HIS A 4 -21.33 19.88 -63.01
CA HIS A 4 -20.04 20.33 -62.37
C HIS A 4 -19.58 21.81 -62.41
N GLU A 5 -18.94 22.40 -61.38
CA GLU A 5 -17.66 22.04 -60.74
C GLU A 5 -17.48 22.75 -59.37
N LEU A 6 -17.07 22.00 -58.34
CA LEU A 6 -15.83 22.12 -57.54
C LEU A 6 -15.50 23.46 -56.86
N PHE A 7 -15.59 23.48 -55.52
CA PHE A 7 -14.53 24.02 -54.66
C PHE A 7 -14.40 23.13 -53.41
N CYS A 8 -13.24 22.51 -53.26
CA CYS A 8 -12.86 21.61 -52.17
C CYS A 8 -12.61 22.38 -50.86
N ALA A 9 -13.18 21.84 -49.78
CA ALA A 9 -12.82 22.16 -48.41
C ALA A 9 -11.47 21.55 -48.04
N ALA A 10 -10.60 22.34 -47.44
CA ALA A 10 -9.39 21.88 -46.76
C ALA A 10 -9.77 21.44 -45.34
N SER A 11 -9.96 20.14 -45.13
CA SER A 11 -10.03 19.55 -43.80
C SER A 11 -8.61 19.25 -43.31
N LEU A 12 -8.23 19.85 -42.18
CA LEU A 12 -7.08 19.44 -41.40
C LEU A 12 -7.28 17.99 -40.92
N LEU A 13 -6.51 17.07 -41.47
CA LEU A 13 -6.23 15.79 -40.82
C LEU A 13 -5.23 16.06 -39.69
N VAL A 14 -5.73 16.09 -38.45
CA VAL A 14 -4.90 15.79 -37.27
C VAL A 14 -4.70 14.28 -37.30
N GLY A 15 -3.53 13.85 -37.80
CA GLY A 15 -3.12 12.46 -37.76
C GLY A 15 -2.83 12.07 -36.32
N THR A 16 -3.79 11.44 -35.66
CA THR A 16 -3.58 10.69 -34.42
C THR A 16 -2.70 9.48 -34.78
N LEU A 17 -1.39 9.65 -34.65
CA LEU A 17 -0.44 8.54 -34.63
C LEU A 17 -0.68 7.78 -33.33
N PHE A 18 -1.61 6.82 -33.37
CA PHE A 18 -1.61 5.71 -32.42
C PHE A 18 -0.33 4.91 -32.69
N PHE A 19 0.71 5.19 -31.92
CA PHE A 19 1.79 4.23 -31.73
C PHE A 19 1.18 3.03 -31.02
N SER A 20 0.83 1.99 -31.79
CA SER A 20 0.66 0.66 -31.22
C SER A 20 2.02 0.25 -30.66
N GLY A 21 2.18 0.42 -29.35
CA GLY A 21 3.34 -0.02 -28.59
C GLY A 21 3.49 -1.53 -28.74
N ALA A 22 4.28 -1.96 -29.72
CA ALA A 22 4.97 -3.22 -29.59
C ALA A 22 5.80 -3.09 -28.31
N SER A 23 5.46 -3.87 -27.28
CA SER A 23 6.15 -3.82 -25.99
C SER A 23 7.64 -3.83 -26.27
N ARG A 24 8.33 -2.76 -25.87
CA ARG A 24 9.78 -2.77 -25.85
C ARG A 24 10.14 -3.67 -24.69
N ALA A 25 10.11 -4.99 -24.92
CA ALA A 25 10.72 -5.96 -24.04
C ALA A 25 12.20 -5.59 -23.96
N ASN A 26 12.54 -4.69 -23.04
CA ASN A 26 13.91 -4.36 -22.73
C ASN A 26 14.48 -5.64 -22.12
N PRO A 27 15.42 -6.32 -22.79
CA PRO A 27 15.91 -7.64 -22.38
C PRO A 27 16.62 -7.64 -21.03
N ASN A 28 16.75 -6.47 -20.40
CA ASN A 28 17.41 -6.24 -19.13
C ASN A 28 16.44 -6.09 -17.95
N TYR A 29 15.12 -6.02 -18.19
CA TYR A 29 14.14 -6.13 -17.12
C TYR A 29 13.83 -7.60 -16.84
N PHE A 30 13.90 -7.97 -15.57
CA PHE A 30 13.53 -9.31 -15.11
C PHE A 30 12.39 -9.17 -14.11
N GLU A 31 11.26 -9.79 -14.45
CA GLU A 31 10.13 -9.94 -13.54
C GLU A 31 10.24 -11.28 -12.83
N TYR A 32 10.36 -11.23 -11.51
CA TYR A 32 10.28 -12.41 -10.66
C TYR A 32 8.89 -12.49 -10.07
N LYS A 33 8.18 -13.58 -10.35
CA LYS A 33 6.80 -13.83 -9.94
C LYS A 33 6.72 -15.13 -9.16
N THR A 34 5.64 -15.30 -8.41
CA THR A 34 5.34 -16.58 -7.75
C THR A 34 5.05 -17.71 -8.75
N ASN A 35 5.09 -18.96 -8.28
CA ASN A 35 4.73 -20.14 -9.09
C ASN A 35 3.31 -20.08 -9.66
N TYR A 36 2.38 -19.60 -8.86
CA TYR A 36 0.97 -19.44 -9.20
C TYR A 36 0.59 -17.98 -8.99
N PRO A 37 0.98 -17.08 -9.92
CA PRO A 37 0.67 -15.67 -9.78
C PRO A 37 -0.86 -15.48 -9.76
N PRO A 38 -1.35 -14.48 -9.01
CA PRO A 38 -2.76 -14.14 -9.01
C PRO A 38 -3.25 -13.86 -10.44
N VAL A 39 -4.47 -14.30 -10.75
CA VAL A 39 -5.12 -14.05 -12.03
C VAL A 39 -6.27 -13.08 -11.80
N GLY A 40 -6.09 -11.83 -12.21
CA GLY A 40 -7.08 -10.78 -11.97
C GLY A 40 -7.17 -10.37 -10.49
N ASN A 41 -8.19 -9.57 -10.16
CA ASN A 41 -8.51 -9.18 -8.78
C ASN A 41 -9.02 -10.36 -7.92
N ASN A 42 -9.33 -11.51 -8.52
CA ASN A 42 -9.78 -12.72 -7.80
C ASN A 42 -8.62 -13.49 -7.10
N GLY A 43 -7.41 -12.94 -7.17
CA GLY A 43 -6.23 -13.49 -6.51
C GLY A 43 -6.28 -13.33 -4.99
N GLU A 44 -6.78 -12.17 -4.55
CA GLU A 44 -6.76 -11.70 -3.17
C GLU A 44 -7.59 -12.57 -2.23
N ILE A 45 -7.12 -12.66 -0.99
CA ILE A 45 -7.83 -13.28 0.12
C ILE A 45 -7.78 -12.28 1.25
N ASN A 46 -8.97 -11.84 1.65
CA ASN A 46 -9.13 -10.83 2.68
C ASN A 46 -9.31 -11.49 4.06
N GLY A 47 -8.71 -10.87 5.08
CA GLY A 47 -8.95 -11.22 6.47
C GLY A 47 -10.41 -10.99 6.86
N SER A 48 -10.98 -11.81 7.75
CA SER A 48 -12.36 -11.62 8.21
C SER A 48 -12.53 -10.42 9.15
N LEU A 49 -11.43 -10.00 9.77
CA LEU A 49 -11.36 -8.85 10.65
C LEU A 49 -10.06 -8.13 10.41
N GLY A 50 -10.04 -6.92 10.93
CA GLY A 50 -8.87 -6.11 10.96
C GLY A 50 -8.31 -5.89 12.37
N ALA A 51 -8.85 -4.91 13.09
CA ALA A 51 -8.06 -4.17 14.07
C ALA A 51 -7.57 -5.01 15.25
N GLY A 52 -6.28 -4.96 15.55
CA GLY A 52 -5.70 -5.71 16.67
C GLY A 52 -5.81 -7.22 16.50
N THR A 53 -6.06 -7.69 15.27
CA THR A 53 -6.24 -9.10 14.96
C THR A 53 -5.09 -9.67 14.12
N ALA A 54 -4.89 -10.98 14.18
CA ALA A 54 -3.90 -11.63 13.35
C ALA A 54 -4.44 -11.96 11.94
N ARG A 55 -5.65 -11.52 11.60
CA ARG A 55 -6.34 -11.96 10.37
C ARG A 55 -5.67 -11.49 9.11
N SER A 56 -5.13 -10.27 9.08
CA SER A 56 -4.33 -9.81 7.94
C SER A 56 -3.09 -10.68 7.70
N PHE A 57 -2.44 -11.09 8.79
CA PHE A 57 -1.31 -12.02 8.70
C PHE A 57 -1.76 -13.41 8.24
N VAL A 58 -2.90 -13.91 8.74
CA VAL A 58 -3.46 -15.20 8.33
C VAL A 58 -3.83 -15.21 6.85
N ALA A 59 -4.55 -14.19 6.39
CA ALA A 59 -4.93 -13.98 5.01
C ALA A 59 -3.72 -13.87 4.08
N SER A 60 -2.69 -13.12 4.50
CA SER A 60 -1.39 -13.10 3.81
C SER A 60 -0.78 -14.49 3.71
N GLY A 61 -0.80 -15.28 4.79
CA GLY A 61 -0.35 -16.68 4.77
C GLY A 61 -1.15 -17.58 3.82
N LEU A 62 -2.47 -17.39 3.74
CA LEU A 62 -3.32 -18.10 2.78
C LEU A 62 -2.99 -17.71 1.34
N MET A 63 -2.84 -16.42 1.05
CA MET A 63 -2.38 -15.95 -0.26
C MET A 63 -1.02 -16.53 -0.59
N GLY A 64 -0.09 -16.52 0.36
CA GLY A 64 1.21 -17.14 0.24
C GLY A 64 1.13 -18.62 -0.15
N ALA A 65 0.33 -19.40 0.57
CA ALA A 65 0.18 -20.83 0.34
C ALA A 65 -0.44 -21.13 -1.03
N LYS A 66 -1.44 -20.32 -1.43
CA LYS A 66 -2.09 -20.37 -2.75
C LYS A 66 -1.12 -20.00 -3.86
N PHE A 67 -0.40 -18.88 -3.75
CA PHE A 67 0.47 -18.37 -4.80
C PHE A 67 1.77 -19.16 -4.94
N PHE A 68 2.22 -19.86 -3.90
CA PHE A 68 3.39 -20.73 -3.97
C PHE A 68 3.08 -22.15 -4.42
N GLY A 69 2.11 -22.80 -3.79
CA GLY A 69 1.85 -24.24 -3.95
C GLY A 69 0.48 -24.59 -4.52
N ASN A 70 -0.31 -23.59 -4.96
CA ASN A 70 -1.69 -23.75 -5.37
C ASN A 70 -2.55 -24.48 -4.32
N ALA A 71 -2.27 -24.19 -3.04
CA ALA A 71 -2.98 -24.82 -1.93
C ALA A 71 -4.47 -24.44 -1.94
N ASN A 72 -5.32 -25.39 -1.51
CA ASN A 72 -6.73 -25.08 -1.25
C ASN A 72 -6.86 -24.39 0.11
N VAL A 73 -7.15 -23.09 0.05
CA VAL A 73 -7.13 -22.18 1.20
C VAL A 73 -8.53 -21.73 1.65
N ALA A 74 -9.57 -22.18 0.94
CA ALA A 74 -10.95 -21.78 1.23
C ALA A 74 -11.36 -22.17 2.66
N GLY A 75 -11.84 -21.19 3.43
CA GLY A 75 -12.33 -21.39 4.80
C GLY A 75 -11.25 -21.74 5.84
N GLN A 76 -9.96 -21.62 5.51
CA GLN A 76 -8.87 -22.04 6.40
C GLN A 76 -8.47 -21.01 7.47
N GLU A 77 -8.95 -19.77 7.37
CA GLU A 77 -8.52 -18.68 8.27
C GLU A 77 -8.73 -19.02 9.76
N GLY A 78 -9.93 -19.43 10.14
CA GLY A 78 -10.24 -19.79 11.53
C GLY A 78 -9.44 -21.00 12.03
N ALA A 79 -9.17 -21.97 11.15
CA ALA A 79 -8.40 -23.16 11.50
C ALA A 79 -6.92 -22.82 11.76
N LEU A 80 -6.30 -22.06 10.85
CA LEU A 80 -4.92 -21.60 11.01
C LEU A 80 -4.76 -20.75 12.26
N LEU A 81 -5.67 -19.81 12.49
CA LEU A 81 -5.58 -18.96 13.66
C LEU A 81 -5.70 -19.75 14.96
N ASN A 82 -6.65 -20.67 15.05
CA ASN A 82 -6.83 -21.48 16.25
C ASN A 82 -5.60 -22.37 16.51
N ALA A 83 -5.02 -22.95 15.46
CA ALA A 83 -3.78 -23.71 15.56
C ALA A 83 -2.63 -22.81 16.05
N CYS A 84 -2.50 -21.60 15.51
CA CYS A 84 -1.46 -20.64 15.90
C CYS A 84 -1.60 -20.20 17.37
N LYS A 85 -2.83 -19.89 17.81
CA LYS A 85 -3.18 -19.59 19.20
C LYS A 85 -2.80 -20.72 20.16
N SER A 86 -2.95 -21.97 19.71
CA SER A 86 -2.73 -23.15 20.56
C SER A 86 -1.25 -23.39 20.89
N ILE A 87 -0.34 -22.96 20.02
CA ILE A 87 1.12 -23.13 20.20
C ILE A 87 1.84 -21.82 20.57
N THR A 88 1.16 -20.67 20.47
CA THR A 88 1.72 -19.38 20.90
C THR A 88 1.57 -19.21 22.41
N PRO A 89 2.64 -18.80 23.14
CA PRO A 89 2.58 -18.57 24.58
C PRO A 89 1.40 -17.69 25.02
N ALA A 90 0.84 -17.98 26.19
CA ALA A 90 -0.35 -17.30 26.70
C ALA A 90 -0.14 -15.80 26.94
N ASN A 91 1.09 -15.40 27.20
CA ASN A 91 1.52 -14.02 27.44
C ASN A 91 2.04 -13.31 26.18
N SER A 92 1.86 -13.90 24.99
CA SER A 92 2.24 -13.24 23.74
C SER A 92 1.45 -11.94 23.57
N THR A 93 2.16 -10.87 23.22
CA THR A 93 1.57 -9.57 22.90
C THR A 93 1.13 -9.46 21.45
N TRP A 94 1.31 -10.51 20.66
CA TRP A 94 0.88 -10.51 19.27
C TRP A 94 -0.65 -10.46 19.16
N PRO A 95 -1.18 -9.82 18.10
CA PRO A 95 -2.60 -9.79 17.78
C PRO A 95 -3.20 -11.19 17.85
N GLU A 96 -4.34 -11.32 18.52
CA GLU A 96 -5.04 -12.60 18.74
C GLU A 96 -4.13 -13.75 19.25
N ARG A 97 -3.02 -13.46 19.93
CA ARG A 97 -2.03 -14.47 20.36
C ARG A 97 -1.57 -15.37 19.22
N CYS A 98 -1.38 -14.85 18.02
CA CYS A 98 -0.73 -15.57 16.93
C CYS A 98 0.58 -14.89 16.56
N SER A 99 1.70 -15.46 17.04
CA SER A 99 3.03 -14.87 16.80
C SER A 99 3.64 -15.28 15.46
N PHE A 100 4.47 -14.40 14.89
CA PHE A 100 5.15 -14.62 13.60
C PHE A 100 5.79 -16.01 13.44
N GLY A 101 6.64 -16.40 14.40
CA GLY A 101 7.32 -17.70 14.33
C GLY A 101 6.38 -18.91 14.43
N GLN A 102 5.34 -18.80 15.26
CA GLN A 102 4.38 -19.89 15.44
C GLN A 102 3.43 -20.03 14.26
N PHE A 103 3.03 -18.92 13.64
CA PHE A 103 2.22 -18.97 12.43
C PHE A 103 2.94 -19.68 11.28
N GLN A 104 4.25 -19.44 11.12
CA GLN A 104 5.07 -20.17 10.15
C GLN A 104 5.03 -21.69 10.37
N THR A 105 5.06 -22.15 11.63
CA THR A 105 4.94 -23.58 11.95
C THR A 105 3.58 -24.12 11.52
N VAL A 106 2.50 -23.38 11.81
CA VAL A 106 1.14 -23.78 11.44
C VAL A 106 0.90 -23.79 9.93
N LEU A 107 1.47 -22.83 9.19
CA LEU A 107 1.41 -22.83 7.72
C LEU A 107 2.06 -24.09 7.15
N ASN A 108 3.23 -24.49 7.68
CA ASN A 108 3.92 -25.70 7.26
C ASN A 108 3.09 -26.95 7.51
N ASP A 109 2.59 -27.10 8.72
CA ASP A 109 1.79 -28.26 9.12
C ASP A 109 0.49 -28.37 8.33
N THR A 110 -0.16 -27.24 8.04
CA THR A 110 -1.47 -27.21 7.37
C THR A 110 -1.36 -27.51 5.88
N PHE A 111 -0.36 -26.93 5.20
CA PHE A 111 -0.25 -27.02 3.74
C PHE A 111 0.84 -27.98 3.25
N GLY A 112 1.59 -28.63 4.15
CA GLY A 112 2.74 -29.47 3.79
C GLY A 112 3.86 -28.67 3.10
N GLN A 113 3.92 -27.37 3.43
CA GLN A 113 4.82 -26.37 2.89
C GLN A 113 6.01 -26.15 3.82
N ASN A 114 7.05 -25.44 3.37
CA ASN A 114 8.29 -25.25 4.12
C ASN A 114 8.61 -23.76 4.31
N TRP A 115 7.61 -22.99 4.72
CA TRP A 115 7.74 -21.61 5.15
C TRP A 115 8.89 -21.45 6.15
N PHE A 116 9.72 -20.48 5.82
CA PHE A 116 10.85 -20.02 6.58
C PHE A 116 10.59 -18.58 7.01
N ALA A 117 10.71 -18.31 8.30
CA ALA A 117 10.49 -17.00 8.90
C ALA A 117 11.82 -16.40 9.37
N LYS A 118 12.13 -15.17 8.97
CA LYS A 118 13.37 -14.49 9.34
C LYS A 118 13.09 -13.06 9.79
N SER A 119 13.81 -12.64 10.83
CA SER A 119 13.81 -11.27 11.32
C SER A 119 15.16 -10.61 11.05
N TYR A 120 15.14 -9.31 10.78
CA TYR A 120 16.31 -8.50 10.46
C TYR A 120 16.34 -7.28 11.37
N SER A 121 17.54 -6.89 11.82
CA SER A 121 17.71 -5.70 12.65
C SER A 121 17.36 -4.41 11.90
N PRO A 122 17.16 -3.27 12.59
CA PRO A 122 16.86 -1.99 11.95
C PRO A 122 17.87 -1.56 10.87
N SER A 123 19.14 -1.98 11.00
CA SER A 123 20.20 -1.67 10.01
C SER A 123 20.16 -2.54 8.75
N GLN A 124 19.29 -3.56 8.70
CA GLN A 124 19.31 -4.62 7.71
C GLN A 124 18.09 -4.60 6.78
N GLN A 125 17.42 -3.46 6.60
CA GLN A 125 16.26 -3.33 5.71
C GLN A 125 16.58 -3.80 4.28
N SER A 126 17.71 -3.36 3.72
CA SER A 126 18.12 -3.78 2.37
C SER A 126 18.33 -5.29 2.27
N ILE A 127 18.87 -5.94 3.32
CA ILE A 127 19.04 -7.39 3.37
C ILE A 127 17.66 -8.09 3.41
N ALA A 128 16.70 -7.53 4.14
CA ALA A 128 15.35 -8.05 4.20
C ALA A 128 14.63 -7.92 2.84
N ILE A 129 14.81 -6.82 2.11
CA ILE A 129 14.29 -6.66 0.74
C ILE A 129 14.98 -7.65 -0.22
N ASN A 130 16.30 -7.81 -0.13
CA ASN A 130 17.03 -8.82 -0.90
C ASN A 130 16.50 -10.23 -0.64
N ALA A 131 16.08 -10.54 0.58
CA ALA A 131 15.49 -11.83 0.90
C ALA A 131 14.15 -12.05 0.18
N GLN A 132 13.30 -11.02 0.10
CA GLN A 132 12.05 -11.08 -0.67
C GLN A 132 12.33 -11.30 -2.16
N LEU A 133 13.28 -10.53 -2.72
CA LEU A 133 13.70 -10.67 -4.10
C LEU A 133 14.30 -12.03 -4.40
N ASN A 134 15.14 -12.56 -3.51
CA ASN A 134 15.74 -13.89 -3.66
C ASN A 134 14.70 -15.00 -3.56
N ALA A 135 13.69 -14.85 -2.68
CA ALA A 135 12.59 -15.79 -2.56
C ALA A 135 11.80 -15.90 -3.87
N LEU A 136 11.45 -14.78 -4.50
CA LEU A 136 10.79 -14.78 -5.82
C LEU A 136 11.74 -15.29 -6.92
N ARG A 137 13.00 -14.87 -6.92
CA ARG A 137 13.97 -15.20 -7.97
C ARG A 137 14.33 -16.68 -8.01
N ILE A 138 14.57 -17.29 -6.86
CA ILE A 138 15.11 -18.67 -6.77
C ILE A 138 13.99 -19.67 -6.54
N TYR A 139 13.01 -19.30 -5.73
CA TYR A 139 11.96 -20.21 -5.29
C TYR A 139 10.62 -19.93 -5.95
N GLN A 140 10.47 -18.79 -6.61
CA GLN A 140 9.16 -18.31 -7.07
C GLN A 140 8.16 -18.31 -5.90
N SER A 141 8.67 -17.96 -4.72
CA SER A 141 7.94 -17.95 -3.48
C SER A 141 7.53 -16.53 -3.11
N PRO A 142 6.24 -16.29 -2.81
CA PRO A 142 5.80 -15.00 -2.29
C PRO A 142 6.46 -14.72 -0.96
N SER A 143 6.51 -13.45 -0.59
CA SER A 143 6.96 -13.03 0.73
C SER A 143 5.80 -12.44 1.52
N LEU A 144 5.67 -12.88 2.77
CA LEU A 144 4.77 -12.29 3.75
C LEU A 144 5.56 -11.28 4.57
N VAL A 145 5.09 -10.04 4.60
CA VAL A 145 5.79 -8.94 5.28
C VAL A 145 4.80 -8.04 6.00
N PRO A 146 5.13 -7.51 7.18
CA PRO A 146 4.38 -6.42 7.76
C PRO A 146 4.62 -5.14 6.94
N ILE A 147 3.59 -4.31 6.81
CA ILE A 147 3.68 -2.99 6.15
C ILE A 147 3.35 -1.89 7.15
N TYR A 148 3.84 -0.68 6.87
CA TYR A 148 3.62 0.54 7.67
C TYR A 148 4.04 0.44 9.15
N GLY A 149 4.77 -0.61 9.52
CA GLY A 149 5.33 -0.83 10.85
C GLY A 149 4.38 -1.48 11.85
N GLN A 150 3.38 -2.21 11.38
CA GLN A 150 2.32 -2.74 12.24
C GLN A 150 2.30 -4.28 12.25
N ALA A 151 2.12 -4.89 13.42
CA ALA A 151 2.14 -6.35 13.55
C ALA A 151 0.87 -7.05 13.06
N ASP A 152 -0.17 -6.29 12.75
CA ASP A 152 -1.47 -6.72 12.23
C ASP A 152 -1.77 -6.14 10.84
N HIS A 153 -0.78 -5.54 10.18
CA HIS A 153 -0.88 -5.09 8.80
C HIS A 153 0.13 -5.81 7.95
N TRP A 154 -0.32 -6.79 7.17
CA TRP A 154 0.55 -7.67 6.40
C TRP A 154 0.22 -7.63 4.93
N ALA A 155 1.26 -7.65 4.11
CA ALA A 155 1.16 -7.80 2.69
C ALA A 155 1.72 -9.13 2.23
N THR A 156 1.18 -9.62 1.10
CA THR A 156 1.77 -10.70 0.31
C THR A 156 2.40 -10.13 -0.94
N VAL A 157 3.72 -10.11 -0.99
CA VAL A 157 4.49 -9.72 -2.17
C VAL A 157 4.56 -10.90 -3.14
N TYR A 158 4.03 -10.71 -4.34
CA TYR A 158 3.94 -11.79 -5.34
C TYR A 158 4.74 -11.50 -6.62
N GLU A 159 5.17 -10.25 -6.83
CA GLU A 159 5.99 -9.90 -7.99
C GLU A 159 6.96 -8.75 -7.67
N MET A 160 8.18 -8.87 -8.19
CA MET A 160 9.19 -7.82 -8.17
C MET A 160 9.84 -7.72 -9.55
N ARG A 161 10.03 -6.49 -10.06
CA ARG A 161 10.76 -6.24 -11.30
C ARG A 161 12.10 -5.59 -11.00
N VAL A 162 13.18 -6.12 -11.59
CA VAL A 162 14.52 -5.52 -11.51
C VAL A 162 15.05 -5.10 -12.87
N ASP A 163 15.89 -4.07 -12.89
CA ASP A 163 16.70 -3.67 -14.04
C ASP A 163 18.16 -4.10 -13.85
N LEU A 164 18.65 -4.98 -14.72
CA LEU A 164 20.04 -5.42 -14.68
C LEU A 164 21.02 -4.37 -15.24
N ASN A 165 20.57 -3.45 -16.09
CA ASN A 165 21.43 -2.36 -16.59
C ASN A 165 21.85 -1.39 -15.48
N MET A 166 21.04 -1.31 -14.44
CA MET A 166 21.26 -0.45 -13.28
C MET A 166 21.83 -1.22 -12.08
N GLY A 167 22.46 -2.37 -12.33
CA GLY A 167 23.10 -3.17 -11.27
C GLY A 167 22.09 -3.86 -10.35
N GLU A 168 21.09 -4.53 -10.93
CA GLU A 168 19.94 -5.12 -10.21
C GLU A 168 19.14 -4.10 -9.41
N ALA A 169 18.74 -3.00 -10.04
CA ALA A 169 17.88 -2.01 -9.40
C ALA A 169 16.45 -2.56 -9.28
N LEU A 170 15.86 -2.57 -8.09
CA LEU A 170 14.45 -2.89 -7.88
C LEU A 170 13.59 -1.73 -8.38
N VAL A 171 12.88 -1.98 -9.48
CA VAL A 171 12.03 -1.01 -10.16
C VAL A 171 10.70 -0.89 -9.44
N TYR A 172 10.03 -2.03 -9.19
CA TYR A 172 8.76 -2.06 -8.47
C TYR A 172 8.54 -3.35 -7.70
N VAL A 173 7.55 -3.28 -6.81
CA VAL A 173 6.99 -4.39 -6.05
C VAL A 173 5.47 -4.39 -6.22
N LYS A 174 4.88 -5.55 -6.52
CA LYS A 174 3.42 -5.76 -6.47
C LYS A 174 3.05 -6.63 -5.28
N PHE A 175 1.97 -6.26 -4.64
CA PHE A 175 1.51 -6.89 -3.42
C PHE A 175 -0.01 -6.82 -3.30
N TYR A 176 -0.56 -7.75 -2.51
CA TYR A 176 -1.89 -7.60 -1.92
C TYR A 176 -1.73 -7.29 -0.45
N ASP A 177 -2.64 -6.47 0.05
CA ASP A 177 -2.84 -6.31 1.47
C ASP A 177 -3.67 -7.48 2.01
N GLY A 178 -3.30 -8.04 3.16
CA GLY A 178 -4.00 -9.19 3.75
C GLY A 178 -5.29 -8.81 4.47
N GLY A 179 -5.64 -7.53 4.51
CA GLY A 179 -6.75 -7.05 5.31
C GLY A 179 -8.15 -7.52 4.92
N PRO A 180 -9.17 -7.19 5.72
CA PRO A 180 -10.58 -7.22 5.37
C PRO A 180 -10.92 -6.45 4.11
N GLU A 181 -11.89 -7.02 3.40
CA GLU A 181 -12.52 -6.40 2.23
C GLU A 181 -13.29 -5.15 2.68
N VAL A 182 -13.08 -4.04 1.98
CA VAL A 182 -13.92 -2.84 2.16
C VAL A 182 -15.25 -3.10 1.45
N LEU A 183 -16.31 -3.31 2.23
CA LEU A 183 -17.64 -3.58 1.70
C LEU A 183 -18.46 -2.27 1.58
N PRO A 184 -19.05 -1.97 0.41
CA PRO A 184 -19.90 -0.79 0.23
C PRO A 184 -21.05 -0.77 1.24
N GLY A 185 -21.14 0.30 2.04
CA GLY A 185 -22.21 0.50 3.02
C GLY A 185 -21.99 -0.21 4.37
N THR A 186 -20.85 -0.86 4.59
CA THR A 186 -20.48 -1.32 5.94
C THR A 186 -20.09 -0.11 6.77
N PRO A 187 -20.70 0.11 7.94
CA PRO A 187 -20.24 1.13 8.87
C PRO A 187 -18.85 0.75 9.36
N ALA A 188 -17.82 1.34 8.75
CA ALA A 188 -16.76 2.05 9.43
C ALA A 188 -16.75 1.88 10.96
N GLY A 189 -16.07 0.87 11.50
CA GLY A 189 -15.93 0.82 12.97
C GLY A 189 -15.33 -0.41 13.62
N GLU A 190 -15.53 -1.63 13.12
CA GLU A 190 -15.10 -2.82 13.90
C GLU A 190 -14.45 -3.94 13.10
N GLN A 191 -14.62 -3.99 11.77
CA GLN A 191 -14.17 -5.12 10.95
C GLN A 191 -13.03 -4.80 9.98
N GLU A 192 -12.63 -3.54 9.81
CA GLU A 192 -11.83 -3.06 8.67
C GLU A 192 -10.46 -2.42 9.06
N SER A 193 -10.12 -2.46 10.36
CA SER A 193 -8.96 -1.85 11.08
C SER A 193 -7.59 -2.55 11.13
N ASP A 194 -6.43 -2.03 11.54
CA ASP A 194 -5.35 -2.86 12.18
C ASP A 194 -5.22 -2.48 13.68
N GLY A 195 -4.25 -2.95 14.44
CA GLY A 195 -4.15 -2.68 15.90
C GLY A 195 -3.56 -1.33 16.20
N GLY A 196 -2.91 -0.73 15.21
CA GLY A 196 -2.76 0.71 15.17
C GLY A 196 -4.03 1.40 14.70
N TRP A 197 -5.05 0.71 14.16
CA TRP A 197 -6.28 1.08 13.42
C TRP A 197 -6.14 1.46 11.94
N ASN A 198 -5.21 0.88 11.17
CA ASN A 198 -5.10 1.10 9.73
C ASN A 198 -6.23 0.45 8.92
N TYR A 199 -6.80 1.14 7.94
CA TYR A 199 -7.54 0.44 6.88
C TYR A 199 -6.59 -0.32 5.96
N TYR A 200 -7.13 -1.35 5.36
CA TYR A 200 -6.43 -2.19 4.41
C TYR A 200 -6.80 -1.85 2.98
N GLU A 201 -5.81 -2.01 2.10
CA GLU A 201 -5.95 -1.79 0.67
C GLU A 201 -6.53 -3.06 0.02
N ASP A 202 -7.85 -3.23 0.05
CA ASP A 202 -8.52 -4.28 -0.74
C ASP A 202 -8.25 -4.03 -2.23
N GLY A 203 -7.52 -4.93 -2.87
CA GLY A 203 -7.11 -4.85 -4.26
C GLY A 203 -5.60 -4.91 -4.44
N VAL A 204 -5.16 -4.71 -5.69
CA VAL A 204 -3.73 -4.84 -6.04
C VAL A 204 -3.00 -3.52 -5.84
N GLY A 205 -1.89 -3.58 -5.09
CA GLY A 205 -0.96 -2.47 -4.93
C GLY A 205 0.31 -2.66 -5.76
N GLN A 206 0.84 -1.57 -6.32
CA GLN A 206 2.19 -1.50 -6.87
C GLN A 206 2.91 -0.26 -6.37
N ALA A 207 4.12 -0.45 -5.84
CA ALA A 207 4.99 0.62 -5.38
C ALA A 207 6.33 0.59 -6.12
N SER A 208 6.93 1.76 -6.36
CA SER A 208 8.33 1.84 -6.82
C SER A 208 9.28 1.19 -5.80
N GLY A 209 10.48 0.78 -6.20
CA GLY A 209 11.47 0.24 -5.26
C GLY A 209 11.82 1.23 -4.15
N ALA A 210 11.91 2.52 -4.47
CA ALA A 210 12.13 3.58 -3.50
C ALA A 210 10.96 3.73 -2.51
N THR A 211 9.72 3.70 -3.00
CA THR A 211 8.51 3.78 -2.17
C THR A 211 8.33 2.55 -1.30
N TRP A 212 8.65 1.35 -1.83
CA TRP A 212 8.56 0.10 -1.09
C TRP A 212 9.43 0.09 0.17
N LYS A 213 10.55 0.82 0.19
CA LYS A 213 11.37 1.02 1.39
C LYS A 213 10.59 1.69 2.52
N THR A 214 9.64 2.55 2.20
CA THR A 214 8.77 3.24 3.15
C THR A 214 7.59 2.35 3.55
N THR A 215 6.99 1.64 2.59
CA THR A 215 5.87 0.71 2.80
C THR A 215 6.28 -0.50 3.65
N PHE A 216 7.35 -1.21 3.27
CA PHE A 216 7.92 -2.31 4.03
C PHE A 216 8.77 -1.78 5.20
N TYR A 217 8.12 -1.67 6.35
CA TYR A 217 8.73 -1.08 7.54
C TYR A 217 8.86 -2.06 8.70
N LYS A 218 9.77 -1.74 9.62
CA LYS A 218 10.00 -2.54 10.83
C LYS A 218 8.79 -2.45 11.76
N VAL A 219 8.48 -3.53 12.47
CA VAL A 219 7.34 -3.57 13.40
C VAL A 219 7.58 -2.65 14.60
N LEU A 220 6.69 -1.70 14.83
CA LEU A 220 6.74 -0.71 15.91
C LEU A 220 5.48 -0.69 16.77
N THR A 221 4.34 -1.11 16.23
CA THR A 221 3.04 -1.10 16.91
C THR A 221 2.42 -2.50 16.95
N SER A 222 1.34 -2.64 17.71
CA SER A 222 0.56 -3.89 17.85
C SER A 222 1.31 -5.09 18.44
N VAL A 223 2.50 -4.86 19.01
CA VAL A 223 3.28 -5.81 19.83
C VAL A 223 3.96 -5.07 20.99
N GLY A 224 4.27 -5.78 22.07
CA GLY A 224 5.01 -5.21 23.20
C GLY A 224 6.47 -4.94 22.83
N THR A 225 7.07 -3.92 23.44
CA THR A 225 8.48 -3.54 23.21
C THR A 225 9.49 -4.61 23.63
N SER A 226 9.08 -5.56 24.48
CA SER A 226 9.86 -6.73 24.89
C SER A 226 9.76 -7.91 23.92
N ASP A 227 8.89 -7.84 22.91
CA ASP A 227 8.72 -8.91 21.93
C ASP A 227 10.00 -9.04 21.07
N PRO A 228 10.49 -10.24 20.77
CA PRO A 228 11.71 -10.43 19.97
C PRO A 228 11.61 -9.86 18.54
N TYR A 229 10.39 -9.63 18.04
CA TYR A 229 10.13 -9.06 16.72
C TYR A 229 9.88 -7.55 16.75
N TYR A 230 9.80 -6.93 17.93
CA TYR A 230 9.72 -5.48 18.04
C TYR A 230 10.97 -4.82 17.45
N ASN A 231 10.76 -3.75 16.68
CA ASN A 231 11.81 -2.99 15.98
C ASN A 231 12.64 -3.90 15.04
N LYS A 232 11.98 -4.84 14.35
CA LYS A 232 12.58 -5.73 13.34
C LYS A 232 11.81 -5.66 12.03
N TYR A 233 12.53 -5.86 10.92
CA TYR A 233 11.91 -6.22 9.65
C TYR A 233 11.66 -7.72 9.62
N LEU A 234 10.47 -8.15 9.20
CA LEU A 234 10.07 -9.55 9.18
C LEU A 234 9.80 -9.98 7.74
N VAL A 235 10.28 -11.16 7.36
CA VAL A 235 10.01 -11.76 6.06
C VAL A 235 9.76 -13.25 6.27
N ALA A 236 8.64 -13.75 5.76
CA ALA A 236 8.41 -15.19 5.62
C ALA A 236 8.21 -15.58 4.16
N TYR A 237 8.82 -16.69 3.73
CA TYR A 237 8.69 -17.24 2.37
C TYR A 237 8.87 -18.76 2.42
N ASP A 238 8.40 -19.49 1.43
CA ASP A 238 8.47 -20.95 1.33
C ASP A 238 9.57 -21.42 0.35
N PRO A 239 10.79 -21.74 0.81
CA PRO A 239 11.80 -22.42 0.01
C PRO A 239 11.50 -23.92 -0.16
N PRO A 240 11.82 -24.55 -1.31
CA PRO A 240 11.66 -25.99 -1.55
C PRO A 240 12.27 -26.84 -0.43
N SER A 241 11.54 -27.86 -0.01
CA SER A 241 11.71 -28.63 1.24
C SER A 241 12.94 -29.57 1.31
N LYS A 242 14.07 -29.26 0.66
CA LYS A 242 15.12 -30.28 0.42
C LYS A 242 16.60 -29.95 0.62
N SER A 243 17.01 -28.80 1.17
CA SER A 243 18.38 -28.74 1.73
C SER A 243 18.63 -27.57 2.68
N PRO A 244 18.95 -27.81 3.96
CA PRO A 244 19.52 -26.79 4.85
C PRO A 244 20.78 -26.11 4.28
N GLN A 245 21.50 -26.77 3.37
CA GLN A 245 22.67 -26.19 2.70
C GLN A 245 22.27 -25.12 1.69
N LEU A 246 21.12 -25.27 1.02
CA LEU A 246 20.58 -24.23 0.13
C LEU A 246 20.22 -22.98 0.93
N LEU A 247 19.60 -23.13 2.10
CA LEU A 247 19.28 -22.00 3.00
C LEU A 247 20.53 -21.27 3.52
N ALA A 248 21.63 -22.00 3.76
CA ALA A 248 22.90 -21.43 4.16
C ALA A 248 23.56 -20.64 3.02
N MET A 249 23.62 -21.22 1.82
CA MET A 249 24.12 -20.55 0.62
C MET A 249 23.30 -19.31 0.26
N ASP A 250 21.98 -19.37 0.45
CA ASP A 250 21.10 -18.21 0.27
C ASP A 250 21.41 -17.09 1.22
N THR A 251 21.75 -17.41 2.48
CA THR A 251 22.05 -16.36 3.45
C THR A 251 23.28 -15.57 3.04
N GLU A 252 24.33 -16.24 2.56
CA GLU A 252 25.52 -15.58 2.01
C GLU A 252 25.20 -14.77 0.74
N ARG A 253 24.37 -15.32 -0.15
CA ARG A 253 23.90 -14.63 -1.36
C ARG A 253 23.09 -13.37 -1.03
N ILE A 254 22.08 -13.48 -0.17
CA ILE A 254 21.22 -12.38 0.26
C ILE A 254 22.04 -11.25 0.90
N GLN A 255 23.07 -11.61 1.68
CA GLN A 255 23.97 -10.65 2.31
C GLN A 255 24.93 -9.96 1.33
N SER A 256 25.29 -10.63 0.22
CA SER A 256 26.18 -10.09 -0.80
C SER A 256 25.46 -9.33 -1.92
N MET A 257 24.13 -9.46 -2.03
CA MET A 257 23.32 -8.70 -2.97
C MET A 257 23.32 -7.20 -2.62
N SER A 258 23.53 -6.36 -3.64
CA SER A 258 23.43 -4.91 -3.55
C SER A 258 22.31 -4.40 -4.47
N THR A 259 21.07 -4.64 -4.08
CA THR A 259 19.90 -4.14 -4.82
C THR A 259 19.72 -2.65 -4.56
N THR A 260 19.79 -1.85 -5.63
CA THR A 260 19.46 -0.43 -5.56
C THR A 260 17.95 -0.26 -5.61
N LEU A 261 17.39 0.59 -4.75
CA LEU A 261 15.95 0.88 -4.75
C LEU A 261 15.73 2.16 -5.55
N VAL A 262 15.01 2.08 -6.66
CA VAL A 262 14.84 3.23 -7.58
C VAL A 262 13.41 3.74 -7.58
N PRO A 263 13.20 5.06 -7.69
CA PRO A 263 11.88 5.62 -8.01
C PRO A 263 11.53 5.33 -9.47
N PHE A 264 10.25 5.46 -9.82
CA PHE A 264 9.87 5.57 -11.23
C PHE A 264 10.38 6.90 -11.82
N PRO A 265 10.46 7.04 -13.15
CA PRO A 265 10.85 8.28 -13.77
C PRO A 265 9.87 9.43 -13.47
N GLY A 266 10.41 10.62 -13.14
CA GLY A 266 9.64 11.84 -13.01
C GLY A 266 9.09 12.35 -14.35
N ILE A 267 7.96 13.05 -14.30
CA ILE A 267 7.29 13.65 -15.47
C ILE A 267 7.77 15.08 -15.76
N VAL A 268 8.36 15.77 -14.78
CA VAL A 268 8.96 17.10 -14.96
C VAL A 268 10.46 17.07 -14.74
N ALA A 269 11.16 18.05 -15.32
CA ALA A 269 12.60 18.19 -15.10
C ALA A 269 12.90 18.66 -13.68
N ALA A 270 14.12 18.40 -13.17
CA ALA A 270 14.54 18.82 -11.83
C ALA A 270 14.49 20.35 -11.57
N THR A 271 14.37 21.16 -12.63
CA THR A 271 14.23 22.62 -12.55
C THR A 271 12.79 23.11 -12.56
N GLU A 272 11.84 22.23 -12.86
CA GLU A 272 10.41 22.51 -12.89
C GLU A 272 9.77 22.11 -11.57
N ARG A 273 8.74 22.85 -11.15
CA ARG A 273 8.02 22.56 -9.91
C ARG A 273 6.72 21.84 -10.26
N MET A 274 6.48 20.71 -9.60
CA MET A 274 5.16 20.07 -9.63
C MET A 274 4.14 20.89 -8.83
N ASP A 275 2.91 20.88 -9.34
CA ASP A 275 1.71 21.34 -8.66
C ASP A 275 0.53 20.40 -8.96
N ALA A 276 -0.60 20.63 -8.30
CA ALA A 276 -1.79 19.81 -8.47
C ALA A 276 -2.30 19.83 -9.93
N GLY A 277 -2.25 20.98 -10.61
CA GLY A 277 -2.71 21.09 -11.99
C GLY A 277 -1.87 20.24 -12.95
N LEU A 278 -0.55 20.22 -12.76
CA LEU A 278 0.36 19.34 -13.51
C LEU A 278 0.15 17.86 -13.16
N ALA A 279 -0.03 17.53 -11.87
CA ALA A 279 -0.31 16.16 -11.44
C ALA A 279 -1.59 15.60 -12.09
N GLU A 280 -2.67 16.37 -12.10
CA GLU A 280 -3.93 16.01 -12.77
C GLU A 280 -3.75 15.85 -14.28
N ALA A 281 -3.15 16.85 -14.94
CA ALA A 281 -3.03 16.87 -16.39
C ALA A 281 -2.07 15.81 -16.94
N ARG A 282 -1.09 15.36 -16.14
CA ARG A 282 0.02 14.49 -16.58
C ARG A 282 0.13 13.18 -15.80
N VAL A 283 -0.88 12.79 -15.02
CA VAL A 283 -0.90 11.48 -14.34
C VAL A 283 -0.72 10.33 -15.33
N TRP A 284 -1.29 10.43 -16.53
CA TRP A 284 -1.14 9.43 -17.58
C TRP A 284 0.30 9.31 -18.08
N ASP A 285 1.04 10.42 -18.17
CA ASP A 285 2.47 10.38 -18.50
C ASP A 285 3.25 9.60 -17.43
N ALA A 286 2.94 9.80 -16.15
CA ALA A 286 3.59 9.08 -15.05
C ALA A 286 3.27 7.58 -15.10
N ILE A 287 2.02 7.22 -15.38
CA ILE A 287 1.57 5.83 -15.57
C ILE A 287 2.34 5.16 -16.73
N PHE A 288 2.44 5.83 -17.88
CA PHE A 288 3.16 5.32 -19.05
C PHE A 288 4.67 5.22 -18.82
N LEU A 289 5.28 6.22 -18.17
CA LEU A 289 6.72 6.20 -17.84
C LEU A 289 7.07 5.11 -16.82
N ALA A 290 6.15 4.80 -15.90
CA ALA A 290 6.28 3.69 -14.97
C ALA A 290 6.02 2.32 -15.64
N GLY A 291 5.54 2.30 -16.89
CA GLY A 291 5.20 1.08 -17.62
C GLY A 291 4.04 0.30 -17.01
N ILE A 292 3.09 1.02 -16.39
CA ILE A 292 1.87 0.44 -15.80
C ILE A 292 0.91 -0.04 -16.90
N ASP A 293 0.90 0.63 -18.05
CA ASP A 293 0.12 0.30 -19.23
C ASP A 293 0.52 -1.02 -19.89
N ASP A 294 1.75 -1.48 -19.66
CA ASP A 294 2.22 -2.79 -20.09
C ASP A 294 1.66 -3.95 -19.24
N ASP A 295 1.11 -3.67 -18.05
CA ASP A 295 0.47 -4.70 -17.21
C ASP A 295 -1.03 -4.79 -17.52
N PRO A 296 -1.52 -5.92 -18.07
CA PRO A 296 -2.94 -6.09 -18.37
C PRO A 296 -3.87 -5.96 -17.17
N LEU A 297 -3.42 -6.37 -15.97
CA LEU A 297 -4.21 -6.25 -14.74
C LEU A 297 -4.46 -4.77 -14.45
N PHE A 298 -3.39 -3.98 -14.43
CA PHE A 298 -3.49 -2.55 -14.13
C PHE A 298 -4.18 -1.79 -15.25
N TRP A 299 -3.79 -2.04 -16.50
CA TRP A 299 -4.33 -1.33 -17.65
C TRP A 299 -5.84 -1.55 -17.80
N SER A 300 -6.35 -2.75 -17.52
CA SER A 300 -7.80 -3.03 -17.60
C SER A 300 -8.65 -2.20 -16.64
N ALA A 301 -8.09 -1.79 -15.49
CA ALA A 301 -8.76 -0.89 -14.54
C ALA A 301 -8.65 0.57 -14.97
N LEU A 302 -7.54 0.94 -15.60
CA LEU A 302 -7.21 2.31 -15.95
C LEU A 302 -7.80 2.77 -17.30
N GLU A 303 -7.85 1.91 -18.31
CA GLU A 303 -8.06 2.31 -19.71
C GLU A 303 -9.40 3.01 -19.99
N LYS A 304 -10.37 2.86 -19.08
CA LYS A 304 -11.72 3.47 -19.17
C LYS A 304 -11.88 4.69 -18.27
N GLY A 305 -10.90 4.96 -17.42
CA GLY A 305 -10.98 5.99 -16.42
C GLY A 305 -10.54 7.36 -16.93
N THR A 306 -10.93 8.39 -16.18
CA THR A 306 -10.47 9.76 -16.34
C THR A 306 -9.77 10.22 -15.06
N ALA A 307 -8.75 11.07 -15.19
CA ALA A 307 -8.14 11.68 -14.02
C ALA A 307 -9.16 12.59 -13.34
N GLY A 308 -9.34 12.42 -12.03
CA GLY A 308 -10.05 13.36 -11.18
C GLY A 308 -9.14 14.45 -10.65
N GLU A 309 -9.69 15.32 -9.80
CA GLU A 309 -8.96 16.44 -9.19
C GLU A 309 -7.74 15.93 -8.41
N ALA A 310 -6.55 16.41 -8.79
CA ALA A 310 -5.34 16.11 -8.04
C ALA A 310 -5.24 16.93 -6.76
N ARG A 311 -4.73 16.32 -5.69
CA ARG A 311 -4.66 16.95 -4.38
C ARG A 311 -3.28 16.83 -3.77
N GLU A 312 -2.76 17.96 -3.30
CA GLU A 312 -1.51 17.97 -2.54
C GLU A 312 -1.77 17.42 -1.14
N ILE A 313 -0.97 16.43 -0.76
CA ILE A 313 -1.01 15.79 0.54
C ILE A 313 0.30 16.09 1.27
N HIS A 314 0.17 16.60 2.49
CA HIS A 314 1.29 16.71 3.41
C HIS A 314 1.41 15.41 4.22
N GLY A 315 2.14 14.44 3.68
CA GLY A 315 2.27 13.11 4.28
C GLY A 315 3.47 12.96 5.20
N TYR A 316 3.49 11.89 5.99
CA TYR A 316 4.61 11.51 6.85
C TYR A 316 4.96 10.04 6.65
N LYS A 317 6.25 9.71 6.55
CA LYS A 317 6.71 8.32 6.52
C LYS A 317 6.56 7.66 7.90
N PRO A 318 6.57 6.32 8.00
CA PRO A 318 6.67 5.64 9.30
C PRO A 318 7.92 6.00 10.13
N SER A 319 8.93 6.62 9.53
CA SER A 319 10.09 7.19 10.23
C SER A 319 9.83 8.57 10.87
N GLY A 320 8.71 9.22 10.55
CA GLY A 320 8.38 10.60 10.90
C GLY A 320 8.92 11.66 9.93
N GLU A 321 9.65 11.26 8.89
CA GLU A 321 10.08 12.19 7.84
C GLU A 321 8.91 12.68 7.00
N VAL A 322 8.95 13.94 6.55
CA VAL A 322 7.97 14.49 5.61
C VAL A 322 7.99 13.70 4.30
N TRP A 323 6.80 13.43 3.78
CA TRP A 323 6.53 12.75 2.52
C TRP A 323 5.37 13.44 1.82
N ASP A 324 5.67 14.55 1.18
CA ASP A 324 4.68 15.28 0.40
C ASP A 324 4.49 14.65 -0.98
N TYR A 325 3.25 14.51 -1.41
CA TYR A 325 2.90 13.94 -2.71
C TYR A 325 1.59 14.53 -3.24
N PHE A 326 1.28 14.23 -4.50
CA PHE A 326 -0.03 14.47 -5.09
C PHE A 326 -0.78 13.15 -5.19
N LEU A 327 -2.04 13.16 -4.78
CA LEU A 327 -2.96 12.05 -4.99
C LEU A 327 -3.89 12.38 -6.15
N VAL A 328 -3.99 11.48 -7.12
CA VAL A 328 -4.86 11.61 -8.29
C VAL A 328 -5.75 10.38 -8.39
N PRO A 329 -7.07 10.51 -8.17
CA PRO A 329 -8.00 9.41 -8.39
C PRO A 329 -8.22 9.21 -9.89
N ILE A 330 -8.27 7.96 -10.33
CA ILE A 330 -8.73 7.60 -11.67
C ILE A 330 -10.19 7.17 -11.56
N LEU A 331 -11.08 8.01 -12.08
CA LEU A 331 -12.51 7.88 -11.93
C LEU A 331 -13.11 7.14 -13.12
N ILE A 332 -14.05 6.23 -12.84
CA ILE A 332 -14.92 5.58 -13.82
C ILE A 332 -16.37 5.81 -13.42
N ASN A 333 -17.29 5.56 -14.35
CA ASN A 333 -18.72 5.72 -14.12
C ASN A 333 -19.03 7.11 -13.50
N ASP A 334 -20.11 7.26 -12.74
CA ASP A 334 -20.56 8.53 -12.14
C ASP A 334 -19.65 9.04 -10.99
N GLY A 335 -18.32 8.81 -11.05
CA GLY A 335 -17.33 9.29 -10.07
C GLY A 335 -16.76 8.22 -9.13
N GLU A 336 -16.90 6.94 -9.46
CA GLU A 336 -16.28 5.84 -8.68
C GLU A 336 -14.78 5.75 -8.98
N VAL A 337 -13.96 5.45 -7.98
CA VAL A 337 -12.52 5.26 -8.12
C VAL A 337 -12.23 3.86 -8.66
N SER A 338 -11.56 3.82 -9.80
CA SER A 338 -10.97 2.61 -10.40
C SER A 338 -9.49 2.41 -10.03
N ALA A 339 -8.80 3.49 -9.68
CA ALA A 339 -7.44 3.45 -9.13
C ALA A 339 -7.12 4.73 -8.36
N MET A 340 -6.26 4.63 -7.35
CA MET A 340 -5.62 5.79 -6.72
C MET A 340 -4.15 5.84 -7.13
N VAL A 341 -3.70 6.99 -7.62
CA VAL A 341 -2.33 7.20 -8.08
C VAL A 341 -1.64 8.24 -7.22
N GLN A 342 -0.52 7.86 -6.61
CA GLN A 342 0.36 8.75 -5.86
C GLN A 342 1.55 9.18 -6.71
N LEU A 343 1.74 10.49 -6.84
CA LEU A 343 2.83 11.11 -7.58
C LEU A 343 3.72 11.92 -6.64
N ALA A 344 5.04 11.77 -6.75
CA ALA A 344 6.01 12.50 -5.95
C ALA A 344 5.89 14.01 -6.18
N LYS A 345 5.91 14.81 -5.10
CA LYS A 345 5.89 16.27 -5.22
C LYS A 345 7.15 16.86 -5.84
N SER A 346 8.27 16.13 -5.83
CA SER A 346 9.55 16.61 -6.37
C SER A 346 9.53 16.76 -7.88
N ASP A 347 8.99 15.77 -8.58
CA ASP A 347 9.16 15.59 -10.03
C ASP A 347 7.98 14.85 -10.70
N GLY A 348 6.95 14.51 -9.93
CA GLY A 348 5.73 13.84 -10.39
C GLY A 348 5.97 12.39 -10.79
N ALA A 349 7.07 11.78 -10.36
CA ALA A 349 7.28 10.35 -10.49
C ALA A 349 6.13 9.58 -9.83
N LEU A 350 5.65 8.51 -10.47
CA LEU A 350 4.73 7.59 -9.80
C LEU A 350 5.45 7.00 -8.58
N GLU A 351 4.83 7.05 -7.41
CA GLU A 351 5.38 6.43 -6.20
C GLU A 351 4.66 5.12 -5.90
N GLN A 352 3.33 5.16 -5.93
CA GLN A 352 2.46 4.03 -5.68
C GLN A 352 1.17 4.18 -6.50
N ILE A 353 0.61 3.04 -6.89
CA ILE A 353 -0.73 2.94 -7.46
C ILE A 353 -1.46 1.77 -6.79
N TRP A 354 -2.73 1.99 -6.47
CA TRP A 354 -3.63 0.97 -5.95
C TRP A 354 -4.86 0.87 -6.83
N ILE A 355 -5.25 -0.36 -7.15
CA ILE A 355 -6.47 -0.67 -7.86
C ILE A 355 -7.35 -1.49 -6.93
N PRO A 356 -8.49 -0.95 -6.49
CA PRO A 356 -9.38 -1.69 -5.62
C PRO A 356 -9.94 -2.92 -6.32
N SER A 357 -10.31 -3.94 -5.54
CA SER A 357 -10.88 -5.19 -6.09
C SER A 357 -12.12 -4.94 -6.97
N LYS A 358 -12.86 -3.88 -6.62
CA LYS A 358 -14.03 -3.31 -7.30
C LYS A 358 -13.98 -1.77 -7.23
N PRO A 359 -14.61 -1.06 -8.18
CA PRO A 359 -14.69 0.40 -8.11
C PRO A 359 -15.28 0.88 -6.79
N LEU A 360 -14.66 1.90 -6.18
CA LEU A 360 -15.05 2.41 -4.87
C LEU A 360 -15.79 3.75 -5.00
N PRO A 361 -16.90 3.95 -4.26
CA PRO A 361 -17.48 5.29 -4.14
C PRO A 361 -16.44 6.27 -3.58
N PHE A 362 -16.36 7.46 -4.17
CA PHE A 362 -15.41 8.49 -3.74
C PHE A 362 -16.09 9.85 -3.77
N LEU A 363 -16.19 10.50 -2.61
CA LEU A 363 -16.75 11.84 -2.52
C LEU A 363 -15.75 12.92 -2.93
N GLY A 364 -14.46 12.73 -2.62
CA GLY A 364 -13.42 13.71 -2.93
C GLY A 364 -13.76 15.10 -2.38
N ILE A 365 -14.18 15.19 -1.11
CA ILE A 365 -14.72 16.45 -0.56
C ILE A 365 -13.66 17.56 -0.56
N SER A 366 -14.06 18.80 -0.84
CA SER A 366 -13.19 19.97 -0.73
C SER A 366 -12.82 20.30 0.73
N ARG A 367 -11.76 21.09 0.94
CA ARG A 367 -11.42 21.61 2.27
C ARG A 367 -12.57 22.38 2.92
N GLN A 368 -13.35 23.11 2.13
CA GLN A 368 -14.49 23.88 2.65
C GLN A 368 -15.61 22.96 3.13
N GLU A 369 -15.91 21.88 2.39
CA GLU A 369 -16.89 20.87 2.81
C GLU A 369 -16.38 20.11 4.04
N ALA A 370 -15.10 19.74 4.07
CA ALA A 370 -14.48 19.12 5.24
C ALA A 370 -14.59 20.02 6.48
N PHE A 371 -14.30 21.32 6.33
CA PHE A 371 -14.47 22.29 7.42
C PHE A 371 -15.92 22.37 7.89
N ALA A 372 -16.89 22.40 6.97
CA ALA A 372 -18.31 22.46 7.32
C ALA A 372 -18.73 21.22 8.12
N ARG A 373 -18.32 20.03 7.69
CA ARG A 373 -18.61 18.77 8.40
C ARG A 373 -17.91 18.69 9.76
N ALA A 374 -16.65 19.13 9.84
CA ALA A 374 -15.95 19.19 11.12
C ALA A 374 -16.59 20.21 12.10
N ALA A 375 -17.11 21.33 11.57
CA ALA A 375 -17.73 22.38 12.39
C ALA A 375 -19.02 21.90 13.08
N GLU A 376 -19.72 20.91 12.52
CA GLU A 376 -20.89 20.28 13.15
C GLU A 376 -20.54 19.53 14.45
N MET A 377 -19.26 19.22 14.68
CA MET A 377 -18.79 18.55 15.90
C MET A 377 -18.45 19.50 17.05
N LEU A 378 -18.42 20.83 16.80
CA LEU A 378 -18.00 21.83 17.78
C LEU A 378 -19.04 22.10 18.88
N LEU A 379 -18.55 22.39 20.08
CA LEU A 379 -19.34 23.04 21.13
C LEU A 379 -19.48 24.55 20.88
N PRO A 380 -20.45 25.24 21.51
CA PRO A 380 -20.72 26.67 21.25
C PRO A 380 -19.56 27.65 21.49
N ASP A 381 -18.54 27.27 22.26
CA ASP A 381 -17.36 28.08 22.59
C ASP A 381 -16.08 27.62 21.87
N GLU A 382 -16.19 26.74 20.89
CA GLU A 382 -15.08 26.15 20.16
C GLU A 382 -14.96 26.72 18.74
N THR A 383 -13.74 26.72 18.21
CA THR A 383 -13.43 27.11 16.83
C THR A 383 -12.45 26.12 16.21
N LEU A 384 -12.46 26.00 14.88
CA LEU A 384 -11.50 25.17 14.14
C LEU A 384 -10.35 26.00 13.59
N ALA A 385 -9.15 25.43 13.62
CA ALA A 385 -7.97 25.91 12.91
C ALA A 385 -7.37 24.78 12.06
N GLY A 386 -6.48 25.13 11.12
CA GLY A 386 -5.84 24.15 10.24
C GLY A 386 -6.69 23.75 9.03
N GLY A 387 -6.84 22.46 8.77
CA GLY A 387 -7.52 21.92 7.60
C GLY A 387 -6.59 21.62 6.42
N GLU A 388 -5.35 21.24 6.71
CA GLU A 388 -4.44 20.68 5.71
C GLU A 388 -4.85 19.24 5.39
N LEU A 389 -4.71 18.85 4.13
CA LEU A 389 -4.93 17.48 3.70
C LEU A 389 -3.63 16.70 3.95
N THR A 390 -3.70 15.69 4.80
CA THR A 390 -2.54 15.04 5.39
C THR A 390 -2.70 13.52 5.38
N TRP A 391 -1.57 12.82 5.55
CA TRP A 391 -1.55 11.42 5.92
C TRP A 391 -0.41 11.17 6.91
N ASP A 392 -0.71 10.59 8.07
CA ASP A 392 0.28 10.23 9.08
C ASP A 392 0.03 8.78 9.52
N PRO A 393 0.99 7.85 9.35
CA PRO A 393 0.86 6.48 9.82
C PRO A 393 0.78 6.39 11.36
N ALA A 394 1.15 7.45 12.08
CA ALA A 394 0.95 7.55 13.52
C ALA A 394 -0.48 7.99 13.91
N LEU A 395 -1.29 8.51 12.98
CA LEU A 395 -2.69 8.80 13.27
C LEU A 395 -3.41 7.50 13.57
N ASN A 396 -4.02 7.45 14.75
CA ASN A 396 -4.81 6.30 15.17
C ASN A 396 -6.31 6.43 14.77
N ASP A 397 -6.65 6.54 13.48
CA ASP A 397 -8.05 6.45 12.98
C ASP A 397 -8.25 5.47 11.82
N ALA A 398 -9.20 4.53 11.93
CA ALA A 398 -9.56 3.55 10.91
C ALA A 398 -9.46 4.07 9.45
N HIS A 399 -10.03 5.22 9.14
CA HIS A 399 -10.39 5.56 7.76
C HIS A 399 -9.31 6.24 6.92
N CYS A 400 -8.16 6.57 7.52
CA CYS A 400 -7.26 7.57 6.96
C CYS A 400 -5.79 7.13 6.93
N ARG A 401 -5.53 5.92 6.44
CA ARG A 401 -4.40 5.08 6.90
C ARG A 401 -3.50 4.49 5.83
N SER A 402 -3.97 4.44 4.59
CA SER A 402 -3.11 4.36 3.42
C SER A 402 -2.72 5.77 3.01
N PRO A 403 -1.50 6.02 2.49
CA PRO A 403 -1.19 7.30 1.86
C PRO A 403 -2.14 7.62 0.69
N LEU A 404 -2.86 6.62 0.17
CA LEU A 404 -3.86 6.77 -0.88
C LEU A 404 -5.26 7.14 -0.36
N LEU A 405 -5.45 7.17 0.96
CA LEU A 405 -6.69 7.53 1.66
C LEU A 405 -6.40 8.62 2.72
N PRO A 406 -6.05 9.84 2.30
CA PRO A 406 -5.69 10.94 3.20
C PRO A 406 -6.93 11.59 3.84
N TYR A 407 -6.69 12.54 4.74
CA TYR A 407 -7.72 13.20 5.53
C TYR A 407 -7.41 14.67 5.78
N TYR A 408 -8.45 15.47 5.93
CA TYR A 408 -8.32 16.82 6.44
C TYR A 408 -8.19 16.78 7.96
N GLN A 409 -7.19 17.45 8.52
CA GLN A 409 -7.04 17.57 9.97
C GLN A 409 -7.33 19.00 10.44
N PHE A 410 -8.25 19.14 11.39
CA PHE A 410 -8.59 20.40 12.04
C PHE A 410 -8.34 20.33 13.54
N ASP A 411 -7.66 21.34 14.07
CA ASP A 411 -7.48 21.51 15.51
C ASP A 411 -8.71 22.22 16.09
N ILE A 412 -9.20 21.73 17.23
CA ILE A 412 -10.30 22.36 17.98
C ILE A 412 -9.70 23.25 19.06
N HIS A 413 -10.01 24.55 19.02
CA HIS A 413 -9.60 25.52 20.01
C HIS A 413 -10.78 26.04 20.82
N GLY A 414 -10.59 26.22 22.12
CA GLY A 414 -11.55 26.93 22.96
C GLY A 414 -11.52 28.44 22.75
N LYS A 415 -12.38 29.13 23.48
CA LYS A 415 -12.53 30.60 23.41
C LYS A 415 -11.25 31.37 23.77
N GLU A 416 -10.37 30.80 24.59
CA GLU A 416 -9.10 31.42 24.98
C GLU A 416 -7.93 30.98 24.08
N GLY A 417 -8.21 30.21 23.03
CA GLY A 417 -7.24 29.73 22.05
C GLY A 417 -6.55 28.42 22.45
N GLU A 418 -6.90 27.84 23.59
CA GLU A 418 -6.35 26.58 24.08
C GLU A 418 -6.77 25.39 23.19
N LEU A 419 -5.83 24.49 22.86
CA LEU A 419 -6.12 23.28 22.10
C LEU A 419 -6.95 22.31 22.96
N ARG A 420 -8.14 21.95 22.48
CA ARG A 420 -9.10 21.05 23.14
C ARG A 420 -9.20 19.66 22.50
N GLY A 421 -8.72 19.51 21.28
CA GLY A 421 -8.75 18.25 20.56
C GLY A 421 -8.53 18.44 19.07
N GLY A 422 -8.88 17.42 18.29
CA GLY A 422 -8.82 17.46 16.84
C GLY A 422 -9.99 16.71 16.21
N VAL A 423 -10.39 17.18 15.03
CA VAL A 423 -11.33 16.51 14.14
C VAL A 423 -10.58 16.21 12.85
N ILE A 424 -10.71 14.98 12.37
CA ILE A 424 -10.31 14.60 11.04
C ILE A 424 -11.56 14.42 10.17
N VAL A 425 -11.41 14.61 8.87
CA VAL A 425 -12.46 14.32 7.90
C VAL A 425 -11.81 13.59 6.74
N ALA A 426 -12.17 12.31 6.55
CA ALA A 426 -11.56 11.49 5.51
C ALA A 426 -11.93 12.01 4.11
N LEU A 427 -11.01 11.95 3.16
CA LEU A 427 -11.22 12.50 1.82
C LEU A 427 -12.27 11.71 1.02
N ASP A 428 -12.31 10.41 1.21
CA ASP A 428 -13.09 9.43 0.44
C ASP A 428 -14.57 9.43 0.80
N ASP A 429 -14.93 9.42 2.09
CA ASP A 429 -16.32 9.39 2.56
C ASP A 429 -16.78 10.71 3.20
N GLY A 430 -15.84 11.61 3.48
CA GLY A 430 -16.10 12.88 4.12
C GLY A 430 -16.67 12.78 5.53
N VAL A 431 -16.64 11.62 6.17
CA VAL A 431 -17.17 11.46 7.52
C VAL A 431 -16.20 12.12 8.50
N ALA A 432 -16.74 13.03 9.31
CA ALA A 432 -15.99 13.71 10.36
C ALA A 432 -15.84 12.78 11.58
N ARG A 433 -14.60 12.65 12.05
CA ARG A 433 -14.19 11.76 13.13
C ARG A 433 -13.30 12.55 14.08
N GLY A 434 -13.34 12.29 15.37
CA GLY A 434 -12.54 13.08 16.29
C GLY A 434 -12.53 12.54 17.70
N VAL A 435 -11.36 12.67 18.33
CA VAL A 435 -11.13 12.35 19.73
C VAL A 435 -11.19 13.66 20.51
N LYS A 436 -12.22 13.82 21.34
CA LYS A 436 -12.15 14.75 22.48
C LYS A 436 -11.15 14.18 23.47
N ALA A 437 -9.87 14.50 23.30
CA ALA A 437 -8.88 14.21 24.32
C ALA A 437 -9.11 15.18 25.50
N LEU A 438 -10.02 14.80 26.40
CA LEU A 438 -9.86 15.22 27.79
C LEU A 438 -8.56 14.57 28.26
N THR A 439 -7.45 15.32 28.21
CA THR A 439 -6.10 15.10 28.81
C THR A 439 -4.97 15.08 27.76
N PRO A 440 -3.83 15.78 27.99
CA PRO A 440 -2.76 15.87 27.00
C PRO A 440 -2.01 14.54 26.91
N GLN A 441 -2.00 13.92 25.72
CA GLN A 441 -0.99 12.93 25.35
C GLN A 441 -0.12 13.50 24.23
N ARG A 442 0.86 14.32 24.64
CA ARG A 442 2.16 14.46 23.96
C ARG A 442 3.14 15.07 24.96
N GLU A 443 3.62 14.24 25.89
CA GLU A 443 5.06 14.34 26.18
C GLU A 443 5.75 13.72 24.97
N ILE A 444 6.15 14.57 24.03
CA ILE A 444 7.24 14.25 23.13
C ILE A 444 8.44 14.05 24.06
N SER A 445 8.79 12.80 24.33
CA SER A 445 10.06 12.46 24.97
C SER A 445 11.16 12.86 24.01
N ALA A 446 11.64 14.09 24.14
CA ALA A 446 12.96 14.46 23.70
C ALA A 446 13.97 13.63 24.51
N GLY A 447 14.52 12.59 23.89
CA GLY A 447 15.63 11.83 24.46
C GLY A 447 15.73 10.40 23.96
N TRP A 448 16.82 10.15 23.22
CA TRP A 448 17.50 8.88 22.91
C TRP A 448 17.10 8.15 21.63
#